data_AF-A0A084ST92-F1
#
_entry.id   AF-A0A084ST92-F1
#
_cell.length_a   1.000
_cell.length_b   1.000
_cell.length_c   1.000
_cell.angle_alpha   90.00
_cell.angle_beta   90.00
_cell.angle_gamma   90.00
#
_symmetry.space_group_name_H-M   'P 1'
#
loop_
_entity.id
_entity.type
_entity.pdbx_description
1 polymer ?
#
loop_
_entity_poly.entity_id
_entity_poly.type
_entity_poly.pdbx_seq_one_letter_code
_entity_poly.pdbx_strand_id
1 'polypeptide(L)' 'MEGPDGALEISPEVMPILEAIHQVLAGGTVEVKVVHRGNPDIFNELKRRVEQVGREANAINKAAGFYLTATL' A
#
# COMPACT_ATOMS: atom_id res chain seq x y z
N MET A 1 -11.61 14.44 -2.95
CA MET A 1 -12.27 15.56 -2.25
C MET A 1 -11.33 15.94 -1.13
N GLU A 2 -11.05 17.23 -0.96
CA GLU A 2 -10.35 17.73 0.23
C GLU A 2 -11.42 17.92 1.30
N GLY A 3 -11.19 17.41 2.51
CA GLY A 3 -12.09 17.65 3.64
C GLY A 3 -12.00 19.11 4.10
N PRO A 4 -12.92 19.58 4.96
CA PRO A 4 -12.88 20.94 5.46
C PRO A 4 -11.54 21.19 6.19
N ASP A 5 -10.87 22.30 5.81
CA ASP A 5 -9.60 22.80 6.34
C ASP A 5 -8.42 21.82 6.33
N GLY A 6 -7.83 21.61 5.15
CA GLY A 6 -6.53 20.93 5.01
C GLY A 6 -6.51 19.46 5.45
N ALA A 7 -7.68 18.89 5.74
CA ALA A 7 -7.83 17.50 6.06
C ALA A 7 -7.77 16.66 4.79
N LEU A 8 -6.81 15.73 4.74
CA LEU A 8 -6.80 14.68 3.73
C LEU A 8 -8.03 13.80 3.95
N GLU A 9 -9.07 14.01 3.15
CA GLU A 9 -10.24 13.14 3.16
C GLU A 9 -9.92 11.89 2.34
N ILE A 10 -9.79 10.77 3.05
CA ILE A 10 -9.61 9.46 2.43
C ILE A 10 -10.94 9.08 1.80
N SER A 11 -10.92 8.72 0.52
CA SER A 11 -12.14 8.33 -0.19
C SER A 11 -12.81 7.14 0.53
N PRO A 12 -14.14 7.15 0.71
CA PRO A 12 -14.87 6.06 1.38
C PRO A 12 -14.63 4.69 0.76
N GLU A 13 -14.33 4.63 -0.54
CA GLU A 13 -13.99 3.41 -1.28
C GLU A 13 -12.61 2.85 -0.89
N VAL A 14 -11.70 3.68 -0.39
CA VAL A 14 -10.35 3.30 0.03
C VAL A 14 -10.32 2.86 1.50
N MET A 15 -11.20 3.39 2.34
CA MET A 15 -11.21 3.10 3.78
C MET A 15 -11.26 1.59 4.11
N PRO A 16 -12.11 0.76 3.47
CA PRO A 16 -12.15 -0.68 3.73
C PRO A 16 -10.82 -1.38 3.40
N ILE A 17 -10.06 -0.87 2.43
CA ILE A 17 -8.75 -1.42 2.08
C ILE A 17 -7.71 -1.07 3.16
N LEU A 18 -7.78 0.13 3.75
CA LEU A 18 -6.91 0.51 4.86
C LEU A 18 -7.21 -0.32 6.12
N GLU A 19 -8.49 -0.55 6.43
CA GLU A 19 -8.89 -1.43 7.53
C GLU A 19 -8.40 -2.87 7.30
N ALA A 20 -8.48 -3.38 6.08
CA ALA A 20 -7.94 -4.70 5.74
C ALA A 20 -6.41 -4.77 5.97
N ILE A 21 -5.66 -3.71 5.63
CA ILE A 21 -4.23 -3.61 5.93
C ILE A 21 -4.00 -3.65 7.45
N HIS A 22 -4.78 -2.90 8.24
CA HIS A 22 -4.65 -2.91 9.69
C HIS A 22 -4.90 -4.31 10.29
N GLN A 23 -5.87 -5.07 9.77
CA GLN A 23 -6.11 -6.45 10.20
C GLN A 23 -4.90 -7.35 9.95
N VAL A 24 -4.28 -7.27 8.77
CA VAL A 24 -3.05 -8.03 8.45
C VAL A 24 -1.91 -7.64 9.39
N LEU A 25 -1.69 -6.34 9.61
CA LEU A 25 -0.63 -5.85 10.49
C LEU A 25 -0.86 -6.23 11.97
N ALA A 26 -2.11 -6.44 12.37
CA ALA A 26 -2.48 -6.97 13.68
C ALA A 26 -2.32 -8.49 13.79
N GLY A 27 -1.80 -9.17 12.76
CA GLY A 27 -1.61 -10.63 12.74
C GLY A 27 -2.82 -11.43 12.26
N GLY A 28 -3.85 -10.76 11.75
CA GLY A 28 -5.02 -11.38 11.14
C GLY A 28 -4.80 -11.78 9.68
N THR A 29 -5.87 -12.31 9.06
CA THR A 29 -5.90 -12.61 7.63
C THR A 29 -7.11 -11.92 6.99
N VAL A 30 -7.01 -11.57 5.71
CA VAL A 30 -8.06 -10.89 4.97
C VAL A 30 -8.21 -11.50 3.58
N GLU A 31 -9.44 -11.49 3.06
CA GLU A 31 -9.74 -11.79 1.66
C GLU A 31 -10.15 -10.48 0.96
N VAL A 32 -9.53 -10.20 -0.20
CA VAL A 32 -9.86 -9.03 -1.02
C VAL A 32 -10.32 -9.51 -2.39
N LYS A 33 -11.50 -9.05 -2.83
CA LYS A 33 -12.09 -9.40 -4.11
C LYS A 33 -12.25 -8.17 -5.00
N VAL A 34 -11.69 -8.22 -6.21
CA VAL A 34 -11.93 -7.20 -7.23
C VAL A 34 -13.31 -7.43 -7.85
N VAL A 35 -14.26 -6.56 -7.52
CA VAL A 35 -15.64 -6.62 -8.06
C VAL A 35 -15.75 -6.03 -9.46
N HIS A 36 -14.97 -4.98 -9.74
CA HIS A 36 -14.90 -4.32 -11.04
C HIS A 36 -13.44 -3.98 -11.33
N ARG A 37 -13.00 -4.24 -12.57
CA ARG A 37 -11.63 -3.90 -12.97
C ARG A 37 -11.51 -2.38 -13.11
N GLY A 38 -10.46 -1.82 -12.51
CA GLY A 38 -10.02 -0.46 -12.79
C GLY A 38 -9.32 -0.33 -14.15
N ASN A 39 -8.85 0.87 -14.46
CA ASN A 39 -8.05 1.10 -15.66
C ASN A 39 -6.74 0.27 -15.59
N PRO A 40 -6.48 -0.62 -16.56
CA PRO A 40 -5.35 -1.54 -16.50
C PRO A 40 -3.99 -0.85 -16.60
N ASP A 41 -3.89 0.27 -17.34
CA ASP A 41 -2.63 0.99 -17.51
C ASP A 41 -2.24 1.71 -16.22
N ILE A 42 -3.22 2.35 -15.57
CA ILE A 42 -3.03 2.98 -14.25
C ILE A 42 -2.67 1.92 -13.22
N PHE A 43 -3.38 0.78 -13.20
CA PHE A 43 -3.09 -0.31 -12.28
C PHE A 43 -1.65 -0.84 -12.44
N ASN A 44 -1.24 -1.10 -13.69
CA ASN A 44 0.11 -1.60 -13.99
C ASN A 44 1.19 -0.59 -13.62
N GLU A 45 0.95 0.71 -13.82
CA GLU A 45 1.88 1.76 -13.43
C GLU A 45 2.03 1.85 -11.90
N LEU A 46 0.92 1.85 -11.16
CA LEU A 46 0.95 1.87 -9.70
C LEU A 46 1.68 0.64 -9.14
N LYS A 47 1.43 -0.54 -9.73
CA LYS A 47 2.15 -1.77 -9.37
C LYS A 47 3.66 -1.65 -9.57
N ARG A 48 4.10 -1.16 -10.74
CA ARG A 48 5.53 -0.94 -11.03
C ARG A 48 6.18 0.02 -10.02
N ARG A 49 5.48 1.09 -9.63
CA ARG A 49 5.98 2.06 -8.64
C ARG A 49 6.19 1.43 -7.27
N VAL A 50 5.25 0.62 -6.80
CA VAL A 50 5.40 -0.11 -5.52
C VAL A 50 6.61 -1.04 -5.57
N GLU A 51 6.76 -1.81 -6.65
CA GLU A 51 7.91 -2.71 -6.82
C GLU A 51 9.24 -1.95 -6.87
N GLN A 52 9.27 -0.81 -7.56
CA GLN A 52 10.44 0.05 -7.64
C GLN A 52 10.83 0.62 -6.27
N VAL A 53 9.88 1.22 -5.57
CA VAL A 53 10.12 1.80 -4.24
C VAL A 53 10.58 0.71 -3.26
N GLY A 54 10.01 -0.49 -3.32
CA GLY A 54 10.47 -1.61 -2.49
C GLY A 54 11.94 -1.98 -2.75
N ARG A 55 12.37 -2.01 -4.02
CA ARG A 55 13.78 -2.25 -4.38
C ARG A 55 14.70 -1.14 -3.87
N GLU A 56 14.30 0.11 -4.08
CA GLU A 56 15.09 1.29 -3.68
C GLU A 56 15.22 1.38 -2.16
N ALA A 57 14.12 1.21 -1.41
CA ALA A 57 14.12 1.22 0.04
C ALA A 57 15.03 0.12 0.61
N ASN A 58 14.97 -1.10 0.05
CA ASN A 58 15.84 -2.19 0.47
C ASN A 58 17.31 -1.95 0.13
N ALA A 59 17.60 -1.32 -1.02
CA ALA A 59 18.96 -0.93 -1.38
C ALA A 59 19.52 0.12 -0.40
N ILE A 60 18.71 1.11 -0.02
CA ILE A 60 19.06 2.12 1.00
C ILE A 60 19.29 1.46 2.35
N ASN A 61 18.37 0.61 2.82
CA ASN A 61 18.50 -0.10 4.10
C ASN A 61 19.80 -0.93 4.14
N LYS A 62 20.10 -1.65 3.07
CA LYS A 62 21.35 -2.44 2.96
C LYS A 62 22.59 -1.55 2.98
N ALA A 63 22.58 -0.42 2.27
CA ALA A 63 23.68 0.54 2.27
C ALA A 63 23.88 1.23 3.64
N ALA A 64 22.80 1.45 4.39
CA ALA A 64 22.82 2.02 5.73
C ALA A 64 23.14 0.99 6.83
N GLY A 65 23.39 -0.28 6.49
CA GLY A 65 23.69 -1.35 7.45
C GLY A 65 22.47 -1.91 8.19
N PHE A 66 21.25 -1.48 7.82
CA PHE A 66 20.02 -2.06 8.35
C PHE A 66 19.69 -3.36 7.60
N TYR A 67 19.95 -4.49 8.26
CA TYR A 67 19.44 -5.80 7.85
C TYR A 67 18.04 -6.02 8.44
N LEU A 68 17.07 -5.19 8.07
CA LEU A 68 15.67 -5.49 8.38
C LEU A 68 15.19 -6.55 7.39
N THR A 69 15.44 -7.81 7.71
CA THR A 69 14.62 -8.92 7.20
C THR A 69 13.27 -8.80 7.89
N ALA A 70 12.33 -8.07 7.27
CA ALA A 70 10.92 -8.27 7.55
C ALA A 70 10.54 -9.63 6.94
N THR A 71 10.78 -10.70 7.69
CA THR A 71 10.19 -12.00 7.39
C THR A 71 8.73 -11.91 7.79
N LEU A 72 7.85 -11.93 6.80
CA LEU A 72 6.42 -12.24 6.97
C LEU A 72 6.25 -13.72 7.27
#